data_AF-A0A812GSX9-F1
#
_entry.id   AF-A0A812GSX9-F1
#
_cell.length_a   1.000
_cell.length_b   1.000
_cell.length_c   1.000
_cell.angle_alpha   90.00
_cell.angle_beta   90.00
_cell.angle_gamma   90.00
#
_symmetry.space_group_name_H-M   'P 1'
#
loop_
_entity.id
_entity.type
_entity.pdbx_description
1 polymer ?
#
loop_
_entity_poly.entity_id
_entity_poly.type
_entity_poly.pdbx_seq_one_letter_code
_entity_poly.pdbx_strand_id
1 'polypeptide(L)'
;MTSLAHRLLGGKLATDLQDFDLRKRSISIGSNLGHVVKDVYYWEPKSLRIRTINWSYVFLAEYLPYAYGFSIAAVGVLLAYRLYMWRLDELMRVWSMLQDPLMMQVIGAAALIVAYASQHKSSIYCLDNIVFKPPQEWQVSREEVLKMMRAQGCFNDSSMEFQERILDSSGTGESTHWPPGSLRSKDGMTKGQCDMEAARDEAHIVIFELVTELLKRTR
;
A
#
# COMPACT_ATOMS: atom_id res chain seq x y z
N MET A 1 -17.78 -1.57 21.32
CA MET A 1 -16.72 -1.49 20.30
C MET A 1 -15.92 -0.18 20.35
N THR A 2 -16.45 0.91 20.91
CA THR A 2 -15.79 2.23 20.97
C THR A 2 -14.50 2.28 21.80
N SER A 3 -14.43 1.53 22.90
CA SER A 3 -13.25 1.49 23.81
C SER A 3 -12.00 0.83 23.18
N LEU A 4 -12.19 -0.18 22.33
CA LEU A 4 -11.08 -0.96 21.74
C LEU A 4 -10.47 -0.25 20.52
N ALA A 5 -11.30 0.35 19.67
CA ALA A 5 -10.85 1.17 18.54
C ALA A 5 -10.08 2.41 19.02
N HIS A 6 -10.53 3.07 20.08
CA HIS A 6 -9.89 4.26 20.64
C HIS A 6 -8.52 3.97 21.27
N ARG A 7 -8.28 2.73 21.74
CA ARG A 7 -6.98 2.29 22.27
C ARG A 7 -5.98 1.88 21.19
N LEU A 8 -6.43 1.30 20.08
CA LEU A 8 -5.54 0.78 19.03
C LEU A 8 -5.21 1.81 17.94
N LEU A 9 -6.15 2.68 17.60
CA LEU A 9 -6.05 3.55 16.42
C LEU A 9 -5.67 5.00 16.79
N GLY A 10 -5.51 5.31 18.07
CA GLY A 10 -5.37 6.67 18.56
C GLY A 10 -6.72 7.41 18.54
N GLY A 11 -6.95 8.26 19.54
CA GLY A 11 -8.28 8.81 19.81
C GLY A 11 -8.89 9.55 18.62
N LYS A 12 -8.09 10.30 17.85
CA LYS A 12 -8.56 11.08 16.70
C LYS A 12 -9.02 10.21 15.53
N LEU A 13 -8.33 9.09 15.27
CA LEU A 13 -8.68 8.18 14.18
C LEU A 13 -9.95 7.38 14.51
N ALA A 14 -10.13 6.99 15.78
CA ALA A 14 -11.33 6.29 16.21
C ALA A 14 -12.59 7.16 16.12
N THR A 15 -12.48 8.46 16.41
CA THR A 15 -13.58 9.42 16.25
C THR A 15 -13.90 9.66 14.78
N ASP A 16 -12.88 9.87 13.93
CA ASP A 16 -13.08 10.08 12.49
C ASP A 16 -13.71 8.83 11.81
N LEU A 17 -13.41 7.61 12.29
CA LEU A 17 -14.05 6.37 11.83
C LEU A 17 -15.53 6.27 12.24
N GLN A 18 -15.87 6.65 13.46
CA GLN A 18 -17.26 6.67 13.92
C GLN A 18 -18.10 7.66 13.12
N ASP A 19 -17.57 8.86 12.86
CA ASP A 19 -18.24 9.87 12.02
C ASP A 19 -18.45 9.38 10.58
N PHE A 20 -17.50 8.63 10.04
CA PHE A 20 -17.62 8.01 8.71
C PHE A 20 -18.73 6.95 8.68
N ASP A 21 -18.77 6.05 9.67
CA ASP A 21 -19.79 5.00 9.77
C ASP A 21 -21.21 5.57 9.98
N LEU A 22 -21.33 6.62 10.81
CA LEU A 22 -22.59 7.33 11.02
C LEU A 22 -23.11 7.98 9.74
N ARG A 23 -22.21 8.56 8.93
CA ARG A 23 -22.55 9.20 7.66
C ARG A 23 -22.93 8.17 6.60
N LYS A 24 -22.24 7.02 6.53
CA LYS A 24 -22.62 5.89 5.68
C LYS A 24 -24.04 5.38 6.02
N ARG A 25 -24.36 5.27 7.32
CA ARG A 25 -25.72 4.93 7.77
C ARG A 25 -26.75 5.99 7.36
N SER A 26 -26.43 7.29 7.47
CA SER A 26 -27.37 8.35 7.03
C SER A 26 -27.66 8.31 5.53
N ILE A 27 -26.68 7.95 4.69
CA ILE A 27 -26.86 7.79 3.24
C ILE A 27 -27.75 6.58 2.94
N SER A 28 -27.63 5.49 3.71
CA SER A 28 -28.52 4.33 3.54
C SER A 28 -29.96 4.56 4.03
N ILE A 29 -30.18 5.54 4.92
CA ILE A 29 -31.49 5.79 5.55
C ILE A 29 -32.26 6.93 4.85
N GLY A 30 -31.60 7.72 4.00
CA GLY A 30 -32.19 8.88 3.33
C GLY A 30 -32.11 8.81 1.80
N SER A 31 -33.28 8.69 1.17
CA SER A 31 -33.65 9.18 -0.16
C SER A 31 -33.42 8.28 -1.40
N ASN A 32 -34.56 7.84 -1.95
CA ASN A 32 -34.85 7.70 -3.38
C ASN A 32 -34.76 9.08 -4.09
N LEU A 33 -33.61 9.75 -4.06
CA LEU A 33 -33.34 10.89 -4.93
C LEU A 33 -32.10 10.62 -5.79
N GLY A 34 -32.37 10.34 -7.06
CA GLY A 34 -31.58 10.84 -8.18
C GLY A 34 -30.15 10.30 -8.31
N HIS A 35 -29.95 9.55 -9.39
CA HIS A 35 -28.65 9.19 -9.97
C HIS A 35 -27.88 8.06 -9.27
N VAL A 36 -28.29 6.83 -9.60
CA VAL A 36 -27.35 5.70 -9.72
C VAL A 36 -26.36 6.03 -10.84
N VAL A 37 -25.28 6.71 -10.51
CA VAL A 37 -24.10 6.82 -11.37
C VAL A 37 -23.10 5.83 -10.81
N LYS A 38 -22.96 4.71 -11.55
CA LYS A 38 -21.87 3.73 -11.67
C LYS A 38 -20.96 3.55 -10.45
N ASP A 39 -20.61 2.30 -10.15
CA ASP A 39 -19.60 1.83 -9.19
C ASP A 39 -18.17 2.36 -9.43
N VAL A 40 -18.03 3.66 -9.64
CA VAL A 40 -16.81 4.44 -9.76
C VAL A 40 -16.68 5.20 -8.45
N TYR A 41 -15.72 4.80 -7.63
CA TYR A 41 -15.37 5.53 -6.43
C TYR A 41 -14.87 6.93 -6.83
N TYR A 42 -15.71 7.95 -6.64
CA TYR A 42 -15.25 9.33 -6.71
C TYR A 42 -14.28 9.60 -5.54
N TRP A 43 -13.19 10.30 -5.82
CA TRP A 43 -12.27 10.80 -4.81
C TRP A 43 -13.05 11.76 -3.89
N GLU A 44 -13.54 11.26 -2.77
CA GLU A 44 -14.19 12.12 -1.77
C GLU A 44 -13.11 12.95 -1.06
N PRO A 45 -13.26 14.29 -0.98
CA PRO A 45 -12.26 15.19 -0.40
C PRO A 45 -12.02 14.99 1.12
N LYS A 46 -12.66 13.99 1.74
CA LYS A 46 -12.49 13.58 3.14
C LYS A 46 -12.04 12.12 3.30
N SER A 47 -11.47 11.50 2.26
CA SER A 47 -10.94 10.14 2.39
C SER A 47 -9.84 10.07 3.46
N LEU A 48 -10.05 9.21 4.47
CA LEU A 48 -9.17 9.01 5.63
C LEU A 48 -7.72 8.65 5.25
N ARG A 49 -7.51 8.11 4.03
CA ARG A 49 -6.25 7.53 3.57
C ARG A 49 -5.08 8.50 3.53
N ILE A 50 -5.30 9.80 3.30
CA ILE A 50 -4.20 10.79 3.27
C ILE A 50 -3.76 11.17 4.70
N ARG A 51 -4.68 11.17 5.67
CA ARG A 51 -4.35 11.52 7.08
C ARG A 51 -3.74 10.36 7.87
N THR A 52 -3.93 9.12 7.43
CA THR A 52 -3.32 7.92 8.05
C THR A 52 -1.87 7.70 7.65
N ILE A 53 -1.38 8.43 6.66
CA ILE A 53 0.04 8.39 6.27
C ILE A 53 0.84 9.00 7.42
N ASN A 54 1.87 8.29 7.87
CA ASN A 54 2.82 8.83 8.82
C ASN A 54 3.65 9.91 8.12
N TRP A 55 3.12 11.14 8.09
CA TRP A 55 3.72 12.26 7.40
C TRP A 55 5.10 12.61 7.94
N SER A 56 5.42 12.29 9.20
CA SER A 56 6.77 12.51 9.71
C SER A 56 7.76 11.55 9.03
N TYR A 57 7.39 10.29 8.83
CA TYR A 57 8.21 9.32 8.07
C TYR A 57 8.37 9.74 6.61
N VAL A 58 7.27 10.13 5.95
CA VAL A 58 7.33 10.59 4.55
C VAL A 58 8.17 11.85 4.41
N PHE A 59 8.04 12.80 5.35
CA PHE A 59 8.85 14.00 5.39
C PHE A 59 10.33 13.69 5.62
N LEU A 60 10.65 12.76 6.53
CA LEU A 60 12.02 12.34 6.81
C LEU A 60 12.66 11.62 5.62
N ALA A 61 11.93 10.70 5.00
CA ALA A 61 12.47 9.84 3.95
C ALA A 61 12.58 10.58 2.60
N GLU A 62 11.54 11.33 2.24
CA GLU A 62 11.43 11.91 0.90
C GLU A 62 11.88 13.37 0.87
N TYR A 63 11.52 14.18 1.88
CA TYR A 63 11.68 15.64 1.82
C TYR A 63 12.97 16.15 2.49
N LEU A 64 13.54 15.38 3.40
CA LEU A 64 14.77 15.73 4.10
C LEU A 64 15.99 15.88 3.17
N PRO A 65 16.19 15.06 2.13
CA PRO A 65 17.25 15.28 1.13
C PRO A 65 17.11 16.62 0.38
N TYR A 66 15.88 17.00 0.02
CA TYR A 66 15.62 18.27 -0.67
C TYR A 66 15.82 19.47 0.25
N ALA A 67 15.35 19.39 1.50
CA ALA A 67 15.58 20.42 2.51
C ALA A 67 17.08 20.61 2.78
N TYR A 68 17.83 19.50 2.88
CA TYR A 68 19.28 19.53 3.01
C TYR A 68 19.96 20.15 1.77
N GLY A 69 19.54 19.76 0.57
CA GLY A 69 20.03 20.34 -0.68
C GLY A 69 19.80 21.85 -0.78
N PHE A 70 18.61 22.32 -0.38
CA PHE A 70 18.30 23.76 -0.33
C PHE A 70 19.15 24.50 0.70
N SER A 71 19.38 23.90 1.87
CA SER A 71 20.23 24.49 2.90
C SER A 71 21.70 24.59 2.46
N ILE A 72 22.23 23.58 1.77
CA ILE A 72 23.58 23.63 1.16
C ILE A 72 23.63 24.73 0.09
N ALA A 73 22.63 24.81 -0.79
CA ALA A 73 22.59 25.85 -1.82
C ALA A 73 22.54 27.26 -1.20
N ALA A 74 21.74 27.46 -0.17
CA ALA A 74 21.66 28.73 0.56
C ALA A 74 22.99 29.11 1.23
N VAL A 75 23.66 28.15 1.87
CA VAL A 75 25.01 28.34 2.45
C VAL A 75 26.03 28.64 1.36
N GLY A 76 25.98 27.96 0.22
CA GLY A 76 26.84 28.20 -0.94
C GLY A 76 26.65 29.60 -1.52
N VAL A 77 25.40 30.08 -1.64
CA VAL A 77 25.08 31.44 -2.07
C VAL A 77 25.57 32.48 -1.06
N LEU A 78 25.40 32.23 0.24
CA LEU A 78 25.92 33.11 1.29
C LEU A 78 27.44 33.20 1.26
N LEU A 79 28.13 32.08 1.07
CA LEU A 79 29.59 32.03 0.89
C LEU A 79 30.00 32.80 -0.37
N ALA A 80 29.34 32.58 -1.51
CA ALA A 80 29.63 33.30 -2.74
C ALA A 80 29.41 34.81 -2.60
N TYR A 81 28.35 35.23 -1.91
CA TYR A 81 28.07 36.63 -1.62
C TYR A 81 29.14 37.24 -0.69
N ARG A 82 29.57 36.50 0.34
CA ARG A 82 30.66 36.92 1.24
C ARG A 82 31.98 37.05 0.50
N LEU A 83 32.30 36.11 -0.40
CA LEU A 83 33.49 36.13 -1.25
C LEU A 83 33.45 37.24 -2.30
N TYR A 84 32.26 37.58 -2.81
CA TYR A 84 32.08 38.69 -3.74
C TYR A 84 32.24 40.06 -3.05
N MET A 85 31.79 40.18 -1.79
CA MET A 85 31.86 41.42 -1.01
C MET A 85 33.22 41.65 -0.31
N TRP A 86 34.03 40.62 -0.06
CA TRP A 86 35.30 40.74 0.70
C TRP A 86 36.54 40.34 -0.12
N ARG A 87 37.65 41.02 0.18
CA ARG A 87 38.96 40.99 -0.49
C ARG A 87 39.60 39.58 -0.49
N LEU A 88 40.43 39.28 -1.50
CA LEU A 88 41.17 38.01 -1.76
C LEU A 88 41.90 37.38 -0.55
N ASP A 89 42.12 38.14 0.52
CA ASP A 89 42.82 37.73 1.74
C ASP A 89 42.07 36.68 2.55
N GLU A 90 40.72 36.71 2.57
CA GLU A 90 39.89 35.67 3.21
C GLU A 90 39.99 34.33 2.48
N LEU A 91 40.12 34.37 1.14
CA LEU A 91 40.24 33.19 0.28
C LEU A 91 41.56 32.46 0.55
N MET A 92 42.64 33.22 0.76
CA MET A 92 43.94 32.65 1.16
C MET A 92 43.92 32.06 2.58
N ARG A 93 43.13 32.63 3.51
CA ARG A 93 42.96 32.09 4.87
C ARG A 93 42.15 30.81 4.90
N VAL A 94 41.08 30.73 4.12
CA VAL A 94 40.30 29.49 3.96
C VAL A 94 41.16 28.42 3.27
N TRP A 95 41.91 28.81 2.24
CA TRP A 95 42.84 27.91 1.56
C TRP A 95 43.94 27.37 2.48
N SER A 96 44.52 28.22 3.34
CA SER A 96 45.52 27.79 4.31
C SER A 96 44.94 26.89 5.41
N MET A 97 43.70 27.15 5.87
CA MET A 97 42.98 26.24 6.76
C MET A 97 42.66 24.89 6.09
N LEU A 98 42.37 24.88 4.79
CA LEU A 98 42.11 23.63 4.05
C LEU A 98 43.38 22.80 3.83
N GLN A 99 44.55 23.43 3.86
CA GLN A 99 45.86 22.75 3.79
C GLN A 99 46.30 22.18 5.14
N ASP A 100 45.61 22.52 6.24
CA ASP A 100 45.89 21.92 7.54
C ASP A 100 45.50 20.43 7.53
N PRO A 101 46.44 19.50 7.80
CA PRO A 101 46.17 18.07 7.82
C PRO A 101 45.06 17.68 8.82
N LEU A 102 44.88 18.41 9.92
CA LEU A 102 43.80 18.14 10.88
C LEU A 102 42.43 18.49 10.30
N MET A 103 42.32 19.61 9.58
CA MET A 103 41.05 20.02 8.95
C MET A 103 40.65 19.05 7.84
N MET A 104 41.60 18.57 7.03
CA MET A 104 41.33 17.55 6.02
C MET A 104 40.88 16.22 6.63
N GLN A 105 41.43 15.82 7.78
CA GLN A 105 40.97 14.64 8.49
C GLN A 105 39.54 14.81 9.03
N VAL A 106 39.20 15.98 9.57
CA VAL A 106 37.84 16.26 10.06
C VAL A 106 36.82 16.28 8.93
N ILE A 107 37.14 16.93 7.80
CA ILE A 107 36.26 16.96 6.62
C ILE A 107 36.11 15.56 6.02
N GLY A 108 37.21 14.80 5.91
CA GLY A 108 37.18 13.42 5.44
C GLY A 108 36.34 12.51 6.33
N ALA A 109 36.49 12.62 7.66
CA ALA A 109 35.68 11.88 8.62
C ALA A 109 34.20 12.26 8.54
N ALA A 110 33.88 13.55 8.43
CA ALA A 110 32.50 14.03 8.26
C ALA A 110 31.89 13.51 6.95
N ALA A 111 32.64 13.55 5.84
CA ALA A 111 32.20 13.02 4.56
C ALA A 111 31.94 11.50 4.61
N LEU A 112 32.79 10.73 5.29
CA LEU A 112 32.60 9.29 5.50
C LEU A 112 31.37 8.99 6.35
N ILE A 113 31.14 9.75 7.43
CA ILE A 113 29.94 9.61 8.27
C ILE A 113 28.67 9.89 7.47
N VAL A 114 28.65 10.95 6.67
CA VAL A 114 27.52 11.29 5.80
C VAL A 114 27.31 10.23 4.71
N ALA A 115 28.38 9.72 4.10
CA ALA A 115 28.32 8.66 3.10
C ALA A 115 27.81 7.34 3.70
N TYR A 116 28.21 6.99 4.93
CA TYR A 116 27.73 5.81 5.64
C TYR A 116 26.25 5.95 6.03
N ALA A 117 25.87 7.11 6.57
CA ALA A 117 24.48 7.39 6.95
C ALA A 117 23.53 7.41 5.74
N SER A 118 23.98 7.92 4.59
CA SER A 118 23.17 7.95 3.35
C SER A 118 23.08 6.59 2.64
N GLN A 119 24.06 5.71 2.84
CA GLN A 119 24.01 4.33 2.33
C GLN A 119 23.19 3.38 3.21
N HIS A 120 22.90 3.76 4.47
CA HIS A 120 22.10 2.93 5.36
C HIS A 120 20.63 2.94 4.91
N LYS A 121 20.26 1.98 4.06
CA LYS A 121 18.86 1.65 3.83
C LYS A 121 18.29 1.01 5.09
N SER A 122 17.11 1.43 5.53
CA SER A 122 16.39 0.79 6.63
C SER A 122 16.12 -0.67 6.26
N SER A 123 16.63 -1.62 7.04
CA SER A 123 16.36 -3.03 6.80
C SER A 123 14.88 -3.33 7.08
N ILE A 124 14.18 -3.83 6.07
CA ILE A 124 12.76 -4.23 6.18
C ILE A 124 12.74 -5.73 6.45
N TYR A 125 12.18 -6.13 7.60
CA TYR A 125 12.08 -7.52 8.02
C TYR A 125 10.62 -7.98 7.94
N CYS A 126 10.40 -9.20 7.47
CA CYS A 126 9.11 -9.88 7.61
C CYS A 126 9.04 -10.46 9.04
N LEU A 127 8.16 -9.91 9.88
CA LEU A 127 8.02 -10.34 11.26
C LEU A 127 7.19 -11.63 11.38
N ASP A 128 6.08 -11.70 10.65
CA ASP A 128 5.19 -12.86 10.64
C ASP A 128 4.42 -12.93 9.31
N ASN A 129 3.95 -14.13 8.95
CA ASN A 129 3.13 -14.38 7.78
C ASN A 129 2.00 -15.37 8.09
N ILE A 130 0.81 -15.10 7.56
CA ILE A 130 -0.32 -16.02 7.63
C ILE A 130 -0.89 -16.20 6.23
N VAL A 131 -1.31 -17.43 5.95
CA VAL A 131 -1.94 -17.82 4.70
C VAL A 131 -3.35 -18.31 5.02
N PHE A 132 -4.32 -17.82 4.26
CA PHE A 132 -5.70 -18.28 4.37
C PHE A 132 -5.80 -19.67 3.75
N LYS A 133 -6.31 -20.63 4.50
CA LYS A 133 -6.57 -21.98 4.01
C LYS A 133 -8.07 -22.10 3.77
N PRO A 134 -8.54 -22.11 2.51
CA PRO A 134 -9.97 -22.16 2.24
C PRO A 134 -10.59 -23.49 2.70
N PRO A 135 -11.90 -23.51 2.98
CA PRO A 135 -12.65 -24.73 3.23
C PRO A 135 -12.67 -25.67 2.01
N GLN A 136 -12.81 -26.98 2.25
CA GLN A 136 -12.76 -27.99 1.19
C GLN A 136 -13.92 -27.86 0.20
N GLU A 137 -15.03 -27.24 0.61
CA GLU A 137 -16.18 -26.95 -0.25
C GLU A 137 -15.83 -26.00 -1.39
N TRP A 138 -14.74 -25.22 -1.25
CA TRP A 138 -14.26 -24.30 -2.29
C TRP A 138 -13.34 -24.96 -3.29
N GLN A 139 -12.97 -26.22 -3.07
CA GLN A 139 -12.11 -26.98 -3.95
C GLN A 139 -12.84 -27.34 -5.25
N VAL A 140 -12.17 -27.13 -6.37
CA VAL A 140 -12.66 -27.50 -7.70
C VAL A 140 -11.59 -28.21 -8.52
N SER A 141 -12.03 -29.18 -9.31
CA SER A 141 -11.20 -29.87 -10.31
C SER A 141 -11.06 -29.02 -11.58
N ARG A 142 -10.09 -29.34 -12.43
CA ARG A 142 -9.90 -28.63 -13.71
C ARG A 142 -11.12 -28.77 -14.62
N GLU A 143 -11.73 -29.95 -14.64
CA GLU A 143 -12.95 -30.21 -15.40
C GLU A 143 -14.12 -29.34 -14.89
N GLU A 144 -14.24 -29.20 -13.58
CA GLU A 144 -15.25 -28.34 -12.96
C GLU A 144 -15.02 -26.86 -13.29
N VAL A 145 -13.77 -26.40 -13.32
CA VAL A 145 -13.42 -25.04 -13.75
C VAL A 145 -13.85 -24.80 -15.20
N LEU A 146 -13.60 -25.74 -16.12
CA LEU A 146 -14.04 -25.61 -17.51
C LEU A 146 -15.57 -25.60 -17.63
N LYS A 147 -16.29 -26.39 -16.82
CA LYS A 147 -17.76 -26.33 -16.75
C LYS A 147 -18.24 -24.97 -16.25
N MET A 148 -17.62 -24.45 -15.20
CA MET A 148 -17.92 -23.12 -14.63
C MET A 148 -17.68 -21.99 -15.64
N MET A 149 -16.61 -22.07 -16.44
CA MET A 149 -16.31 -21.10 -17.50
C MET A 149 -17.36 -21.17 -18.62
N ARG A 150 -17.72 -22.38 -19.10
CA ARG A 150 -18.79 -22.55 -20.11
C ARG A 150 -20.12 -21.98 -19.63
N ALA A 151 -20.48 -22.19 -18.35
CA ALA A 151 -21.73 -21.71 -17.77
C ALA A 151 -21.90 -20.18 -17.85
N GLN A 152 -20.81 -19.40 -17.91
CA GLN A 152 -20.91 -17.94 -18.02
C GLN A 152 -21.54 -17.50 -19.35
N GLY A 153 -21.40 -18.32 -20.40
CA GLY A 153 -21.96 -18.06 -21.72
C GLY A 153 -21.36 -16.85 -22.44
N CYS A 154 -20.15 -16.42 -22.06
CA CYS A 154 -19.43 -15.30 -22.66
C CYS A 154 -18.22 -15.74 -23.51
N PHE A 155 -17.88 -17.03 -23.52
CA PHE A 155 -16.76 -17.58 -24.28
C PHE A 155 -17.27 -18.30 -25.54
N ASN A 156 -16.57 -18.10 -26.64
CA ASN A 156 -16.73 -18.94 -27.84
C ASN A 156 -15.86 -20.20 -27.73
N ASP A 157 -16.06 -21.17 -28.62
CA ASP A 157 -15.35 -22.45 -28.56
C ASP A 157 -13.83 -22.30 -28.65
N SER A 158 -13.33 -21.38 -29.50
CA SER A 158 -11.89 -21.12 -29.60
C SER A 158 -11.29 -20.51 -28.32
N SER A 159 -12.07 -19.68 -27.60
CA SER A 159 -11.66 -19.15 -26.28
C SER A 159 -11.68 -20.25 -25.22
N MET A 160 -12.64 -21.18 -25.28
CA MET A 160 -12.70 -22.32 -24.36
C MET A 160 -11.51 -23.26 -24.54
N GLU A 161 -11.15 -23.60 -25.78
CA GLU A 161 -9.94 -24.39 -26.07
C GLU A 161 -8.66 -23.67 -25.60
N PHE A 162 -8.61 -22.34 -25.75
CA PHE A 162 -7.50 -21.56 -25.23
C PHE A 162 -7.44 -21.61 -23.70
N GLN A 163 -8.57 -21.44 -23.01
CA GLN A 163 -8.64 -21.53 -21.55
C GLN A 163 -8.24 -22.90 -21.03
N GLU A 164 -8.64 -23.99 -21.71
CA GLU A 164 -8.23 -25.35 -21.38
C GLU A 164 -6.70 -25.52 -21.47
N ARG A 165 -6.08 -25.07 -22.57
CA ARG A 165 -4.61 -25.08 -22.70
C ARG A 165 -3.91 -24.27 -21.61
N ILE A 166 -4.48 -23.12 -21.23
CA ILE A 166 -3.94 -22.30 -20.14
C ILE A 166 -4.09 -23.03 -18.80
N LEU A 167 -5.23 -23.66 -18.54
CA LEU A 167 -5.49 -24.39 -17.31
C LEU A 167 -4.52 -25.57 -17.15
N ASP A 168 -4.27 -26.31 -18.23
CA ASP A 168 -3.32 -27.43 -18.24
C ASP A 168 -1.87 -27.01 -17.99
N SER A 169 -1.49 -25.81 -18.44
CA SER A 169 -0.14 -25.25 -18.28
C SER A 169 0.03 -24.36 -17.05
N SER A 170 -1.04 -24.06 -16.31
CA SER A 170 -1.05 -23.08 -15.19
C SER A 170 -0.33 -23.52 -13.93
N GLY A 171 0.03 -24.81 -13.81
CA GLY A 171 0.57 -25.39 -12.58
C GLY A 171 -0.47 -25.55 -11.45
N THR A 172 -1.75 -25.24 -11.69
CA THR A 172 -2.83 -25.44 -10.72
C THR A 172 -3.25 -26.92 -10.69
N GLY A 173 -3.41 -27.49 -9.50
CA GLY A 173 -3.80 -28.89 -9.33
C GLY A 173 -5.32 -29.08 -9.30
N GLU A 174 -5.76 -30.35 -9.25
CA GLU A 174 -7.18 -30.74 -9.07
C GLU A 174 -7.76 -30.38 -7.69
N SER A 175 -6.95 -29.76 -6.83
CA SER A 175 -7.32 -29.30 -5.49
C SER A 175 -7.23 -27.80 -5.31
N THR A 176 -7.42 -27.05 -6.40
CA THR A 176 -7.38 -25.59 -6.38
C THR A 176 -8.69 -25.04 -5.84
N HIS A 177 -8.63 -24.04 -4.97
CA HIS A 177 -9.81 -23.44 -4.36
C HIS A 177 -10.25 -22.21 -5.15
N TRP A 178 -11.56 -22.06 -5.36
CA TRP A 178 -12.15 -20.94 -6.08
C TRP A 178 -13.11 -20.13 -5.20
N PRO A 179 -13.31 -18.83 -5.50
CA PRO A 179 -14.22 -17.97 -4.77
C PRO A 179 -15.64 -18.52 -4.69
N PRO A 180 -16.36 -18.34 -3.57
CA PRO A 180 -17.70 -18.87 -3.36
C PRO A 180 -18.72 -18.36 -4.39
N GLY A 181 -18.55 -17.13 -4.88
CA GLY A 181 -19.38 -16.56 -5.94
C GLY A 181 -19.28 -17.34 -7.26
N SER A 182 -18.12 -17.92 -7.57
CA SER A 182 -17.90 -18.74 -8.76
C SER A 182 -18.41 -20.17 -8.59
N LEU A 183 -18.38 -20.73 -7.38
CA LEU A 183 -18.78 -22.13 -7.11
C LEU A 183 -20.23 -22.43 -7.47
N ARG A 184 -21.11 -21.43 -7.53
CA ARG A 184 -22.50 -21.61 -8.01
C ARG A 184 -22.55 -22.15 -9.43
N SER A 185 -21.57 -21.83 -10.26
CA SER A 185 -21.48 -22.31 -11.65
C SER A 185 -20.95 -23.73 -11.81
N LYS A 186 -20.67 -24.42 -10.69
CA LYS A 186 -20.13 -25.78 -10.71
C LYS A 186 -21.09 -26.79 -11.36
N ASP A 187 -22.39 -26.50 -11.35
CA ASP A 187 -23.43 -27.27 -12.03
C ASP A 187 -23.39 -27.15 -13.57
N GLY A 188 -22.60 -26.23 -14.13
CA GLY A 188 -22.48 -25.98 -15.56
C GLY A 188 -23.66 -25.23 -16.19
N MET A 189 -24.68 -24.87 -15.40
CA MET A 189 -25.93 -24.27 -15.88
C MET A 189 -26.18 -22.89 -15.27
N THR A 190 -25.77 -22.70 -14.02
CA THR A 190 -25.98 -21.46 -13.27
C THR A 190 -24.80 -20.51 -13.51
N LYS A 191 -25.09 -19.23 -13.76
CA LYS A 191 -24.04 -18.21 -13.88
C LYS A 191 -23.44 -17.84 -12.54
N GLY A 192 -22.19 -17.39 -12.55
CA GLY A 192 -21.48 -17.01 -11.33
C GLY A 192 -22.15 -15.80 -10.71
N GLN A 193 -22.11 -15.71 -9.38
CA GLN A 193 -22.55 -14.52 -8.66
C GLN A 193 -21.40 -13.51 -8.64
N CYS A 194 -21.33 -12.66 -9.65
CA CYS A 194 -20.34 -11.60 -9.78
C CYS A 194 -20.92 -10.24 -9.30
N ASP A 195 -21.47 -10.21 -8.09
CA ASP A 195 -21.99 -8.98 -7.49
C ASP A 195 -21.04 -8.42 -6.42
N MET A 196 -21.25 -7.15 -6.09
CA MET A 196 -20.46 -6.45 -5.06
C MET A 196 -20.72 -6.99 -3.65
N GLU A 197 -21.83 -7.68 -3.42
CA GLU A 197 -22.17 -8.26 -2.12
C GLU A 197 -21.37 -9.54 -1.86
N ALA A 198 -21.39 -10.50 -2.79
CA ALA A 198 -20.60 -11.73 -2.70
C ALA A 198 -19.10 -11.45 -2.64
N ALA A 199 -18.60 -10.48 -3.42
CA ALA A 199 -17.20 -10.07 -3.36
C ALA A 199 -16.82 -9.48 -1.98
N ARG A 200 -17.74 -8.76 -1.33
CA ARG A 200 -17.53 -8.25 0.04
C ARG A 200 -17.54 -9.36 1.06
N ASP A 201 -18.45 -10.33 0.94
CA ASP A 201 -18.52 -11.47 1.85
C ASP A 201 -17.26 -12.34 1.76
N GLU A 202 -16.76 -12.60 0.55
CA GLU A 202 -15.48 -13.27 0.34
C GLU A 202 -14.33 -12.49 0.98
N ALA A 203 -14.24 -11.17 0.70
CA ALA A 203 -13.19 -10.33 1.29
C ALA A 203 -13.27 -10.29 2.83
N HIS A 204 -14.48 -10.34 3.40
CA HIS A 204 -14.67 -10.43 4.84
C HIS A 204 -14.10 -11.74 5.37
N ILE A 205 -14.46 -12.88 4.77
CA ILE A 205 -13.96 -14.19 5.18
C ILE A 205 -12.43 -14.26 5.03
N VAL A 206 -11.88 -13.85 3.89
CA VAL A 206 -10.45 -14.01 3.60
C VAL A 206 -9.59 -12.94 4.29
N ILE A 207 -9.86 -11.66 4.03
CA ILE A 207 -8.96 -10.56 4.42
C ILE A 207 -9.09 -10.27 5.91
N PHE A 208 -10.31 -10.17 6.45
CA PHE A 208 -10.48 -9.78 7.86
C PHE A 208 -10.00 -10.88 8.79
N GLU A 209 -10.21 -12.15 8.44
CA GLU A 209 -9.68 -13.27 9.21
C GLU A 209 -8.15 -13.24 9.23
N LEU A 210 -7.51 -13.11 8.06
CA LEU A 210 -6.06 -12.98 7.93
C LEU A 210 -5.49 -11.83 8.77
N VAL A 211 -6.07 -10.63 8.64
CA VAL A 211 -5.61 -9.45 9.37
C VAL A 211 -5.81 -9.63 10.87
N THR A 212 -6.95 -10.17 11.28
CA THR A 212 -7.24 -10.42 12.70
C THR A 212 -6.27 -11.42 13.30
N GLU A 213 -5.98 -12.51 12.59
CA GLU A 213 -5.03 -13.53 13.04
C GLU A 213 -3.59 -13.00 13.06
N LEU A 214 -3.19 -12.20 12.06
CA LEU A 214 -1.85 -11.58 12.01
C LEU A 214 -1.64 -10.64 13.18
N LEU A 215 -2.62 -9.80 13.46
CA LEU A 215 -2.58 -8.87 14.58
C LEU A 215 -2.60 -9.58 15.94
N LYS A 216 -3.18 -10.78 16.03
CA LYS A 216 -3.13 -11.60 17.25
C LYS A 216 -1.75 -12.22 17.47
N ARG A 217 -1.09 -12.71 16.41
CA ARG A 217 0.24 -13.34 16.50
C ARG A 217 1.37 -12.33 16.70
N THR A 218 1.22 -11.13 16.13
CA THR A 218 2.23 -10.05 16.22
C THR A 218 2.08 -9.20 17.48
N ARG A 219 1.17 -9.57 18.41
CA ARG A 219 0.93 -8.84 19.65
C ARG A 219 1.75 -9.40 20.81
#